data_AF-X1CUZ6-F1
#
_entry.id   AF-X1CUZ6-F1
#
_cell.length_a   1.000
_cell.length_b   1.000
_cell.length_c   1.000
_cell.angle_alpha   90.00
_cell.angle_beta   90.00
_cell.angle_gamma   90.00
#
_symmetry.space_group_name_H-M   'P 1'
#
loop_
_entity.id
_entity.type
_entity.pdbx_description
1 polymer ?
#
loop_
_entity_poly.entity_id
_entity_poly.type
_entity_poly.pdbx_seq_one_letter_code
_entity_poly.pdbx_strand_id
1 'polypeptide(L)'
;MQNEKKETRVVHYNKKGNKEIKIGLLDSHYFLINKTNVTSFAIEHYEKVKRKNNWNYIYRKRGKGYKKNKSKVIDSYYLINLLLKHKNKLLNKITVSDGLDTTFFHDREDKIEHLNFSDKQCQKVVFEKKEMKKLPKIWFDFETTTNGEKHEQYLVCWVNEHSKIGSAMQGGTSEYNSKPAYKFLQSISGESVLIAHNLGYDFRFLYPYLYNIQLINKGNKIIMGTAHFYHDALKKSIKLHFKDSLFLIPMALKGFAPAFGLGQSKEVM
;
A
#
# COMPACT_ATOMS: atom_id res chain seq x y z
N MET A 1 -18.74 57.21 -41.49
CA MET A 1 -18.10 56.12 -40.73
C MET A 1 -19.20 55.27 -40.12
N GLN A 2 -19.48 54.10 -40.71
CA GLN A 2 -20.56 53.20 -40.27
C GLN A 2 -20.09 52.39 -39.06
N ASN A 3 -20.91 52.37 -38.01
CA ASN A 3 -20.72 51.55 -36.82
C ASN A 3 -21.02 50.07 -37.15
N GLU A 4 -19.98 49.26 -37.33
CA GLU A 4 -20.12 47.80 -37.40
C GLU A 4 -20.47 47.25 -36.00
N LYS A 5 -21.74 46.89 -35.80
CA LYS A 5 -22.15 46.03 -34.70
C LYS A 5 -21.59 44.64 -34.94
N LYS A 6 -20.54 44.26 -34.20
CA LYS A 6 -20.06 42.88 -34.12
C LYS A 6 -21.14 42.01 -33.45
N GLU A 7 -21.96 41.35 -34.25
CA GLU A 7 -22.83 40.27 -33.76
C GLU A 7 -21.96 39.06 -33.41
N THR A 8 -21.67 38.86 -32.13
CA THR A 8 -21.10 37.59 -31.67
C THR A 8 -22.15 36.50 -31.83
N ARG A 9 -21.97 35.61 -32.82
CA ARG A 9 -22.78 34.40 -32.99
C ARG A 9 -22.71 33.55 -31.72
N VAL A 10 -23.75 33.61 -30.88
CA VAL A 10 -23.92 32.70 -29.74
C VAL A 10 -24.47 31.39 -30.30
N VAL A 11 -23.62 30.36 -30.35
CA VAL A 11 -24.04 29.03 -30.76
C VAL A 11 -24.70 28.34 -29.57
N HIS A 12 -26.02 28.11 -29.67
CA HIS A 12 -26.78 27.45 -28.62
C HIS A 12 -26.67 25.92 -28.73
N TYR A 13 -25.88 25.31 -27.86
CA TYR A 13 -25.75 23.87 -27.75
C TYR A 13 -26.77 23.31 -26.73
N ASN A 14 -28.06 23.23 -27.11
CA ASN A 14 -29.08 22.37 -26.48
C ASN A 14 -30.46 22.50 -27.17
N LYS A 15 -31.29 21.45 -27.11
CA LYS A 15 -32.71 21.53 -27.53
C LYS A 15 -33.44 22.54 -26.64
N LYS A 16 -34.16 23.50 -27.24
CA LYS A 16 -35.05 24.45 -26.54
C LYS A 16 -36.05 23.65 -25.69
N GLY A 17 -35.86 23.60 -24.38
CA GLY A 17 -36.70 22.83 -23.45
C GLY A 17 -35.96 22.07 -22.36
N ASN A 18 -34.63 21.94 -22.44
CA ASN A 18 -33.85 21.33 -21.35
C ASN A 18 -33.84 22.21 -20.10
N LYS A 19 -33.98 21.58 -18.92
CA LYS A 19 -34.03 22.24 -17.61
C LYS A 19 -32.75 23.05 -17.38
N GLU A 20 -32.89 24.36 -17.15
CA GLU A 20 -31.78 25.25 -16.79
C GLU A 20 -31.18 24.79 -15.45
N ILE A 21 -29.88 24.48 -15.45
CA ILE A 21 -29.14 24.14 -14.23
C ILE A 21 -28.39 25.39 -13.79
N LYS A 22 -28.82 25.98 -12.67
CA LYS A 22 -28.16 27.12 -12.06
C LYS A 22 -27.00 26.64 -11.18
N ILE A 23 -25.80 27.10 -11.48
CA ILE A 23 -24.57 26.70 -10.79
C ILE A 23 -23.92 27.97 -10.21
N GLY A 24 -23.47 27.89 -8.96
CA GLY A 24 -22.63 28.90 -8.33
C GLY A 24 -21.16 28.47 -8.37
N LEU A 25 -20.26 29.46 -8.43
CA LEU A 25 -18.82 29.27 -8.39
C LEU A 25 -18.26 30.05 -7.20
N LEU A 26 -17.51 29.37 -6.33
CA LEU A 26 -16.81 29.96 -5.18
C LEU A 26 -15.41 29.35 -5.08
N ASP A 27 -14.36 30.15 -5.16
CA ASP A 27 -12.96 29.72 -5.08
C ASP A 27 -12.66 28.44 -5.90
N SER A 28 -13.05 28.44 -7.17
CA SER A 28 -12.91 27.29 -8.09
C SER A 28 -13.72 26.04 -7.72
N HIS A 29 -14.67 26.13 -6.79
CA HIS A 29 -15.61 25.08 -6.44
C HIS A 29 -17.01 25.41 -6.99
N TYR A 30 -17.54 24.49 -7.79
CA TYR A 30 -18.90 24.59 -8.33
C TYR A 30 -19.92 23.98 -7.36
N PHE A 31 -21.06 24.63 -7.21
CA PHE A 31 -22.18 24.11 -6.42
C PHE A 31 -23.52 24.36 -7.10
N LEU A 32 -24.48 23.48 -6.86
CA LEU A 32 -25.83 23.60 -7.42
C LEU A 32 -26.64 24.66 -6.67
N ILE A 33 -27.27 25.57 -7.41
CA ILE A 33 -28.21 26.55 -6.84
C ILE A 33 -29.59 25.92 -6.73
N ASN A 34 -29.95 25.49 -5.52
CA ASN A 34 -31.24 24.86 -5.22
C ASN A 34 -31.81 25.37 -3.89
N LYS A 35 -33.09 25.06 -3.64
CA LYS A 35 -33.74 25.40 -2.38
C LYS A 35 -33.12 24.60 -1.23
N THR A 36 -32.77 25.30 -0.16
CA THR A 36 -32.23 24.70 1.07
C THR A 36 -33.34 24.40 2.06
N ASN A 37 -32.97 23.83 3.21
CA ASN A 37 -33.88 23.58 4.33
C ASN A 37 -33.76 24.62 5.44
N VAL A 38 -33.29 25.83 5.13
CA VAL A 38 -33.10 26.88 6.14
C VAL A 38 -33.65 28.23 5.66
N THR A 39 -34.00 29.09 6.60
CA THR A 39 -34.48 30.46 6.37
C THR A 39 -33.38 31.46 6.71
N SER A 40 -33.40 32.65 6.09
CA SER A 40 -32.40 33.70 6.37
C SER A 40 -32.36 34.09 7.85
N PHE A 41 -33.53 34.30 8.44
CA PHE A 41 -33.67 34.66 9.84
C PHE A 41 -33.03 33.62 10.79
N ALA A 42 -33.17 32.32 10.47
CA ALA A 42 -32.61 31.25 11.28
C ALA A 42 -31.07 31.27 11.30
N ILE A 43 -30.43 31.66 10.18
CA ILE A 43 -28.97 31.80 10.07
C ILE A 43 -28.48 33.05 10.79
N GLU A 44 -29.11 34.21 10.54
CA GLU A 44 -28.72 35.48 11.17
C GLU A 44 -28.86 35.45 12.70
N HIS A 45 -29.78 34.64 13.22
CA HIS A 45 -30.06 34.50 14.65
C HIS A 45 -29.70 33.13 15.20
N TYR A 46 -28.78 32.40 14.55
CA TYR A 46 -28.45 31.01 14.83
C TYR A 46 -28.30 30.70 16.32
N GLU A 47 -27.49 31.46 17.04
CA GLU A 47 -27.25 31.28 18.48
C GLU A 47 -28.53 31.33 19.34
N LYS A 48 -29.51 32.14 18.96
CA LYS A 48 -30.77 32.32 19.70
C LYS A 48 -31.78 31.21 19.40
N VAL A 49 -31.67 30.57 18.24
CA VAL A 49 -32.70 29.65 17.74
C VAL A 49 -32.22 28.20 17.63
N LYS A 50 -30.90 27.92 17.59
CA LYS A 50 -30.33 26.58 17.34
C LYS A 50 -30.84 25.46 18.26
N ARG A 51 -31.23 25.80 19.50
CA ARG A 51 -31.79 24.84 20.47
C ARG A 51 -33.33 24.66 20.38
N LYS A 52 -34.00 25.35 19.47
CA LYS A 52 -35.47 25.27 19.31
C LYS A 52 -35.82 24.17 18.31
N ASN A 53 -36.93 23.47 18.54
CA ASN A 53 -37.43 22.50 17.58
C ASN A 53 -37.73 23.18 16.22
N ASN A 54 -37.31 22.58 15.10
CA ASN A 54 -37.48 23.11 13.74
C ASN A 54 -36.96 24.55 13.59
N TRP A 55 -35.81 24.85 14.21
CA TRP A 55 -35.21 26.19 14.22
C TRP A 55 -34.92 26.71 12.82
N ASN A 56 -34.53 25.82 11.91
CA ASN A 56 -34.16 26.09 10.53
C ASN A 56 -35.31 26.74 9.72
N TYR A 57 -36.56 26.50 10.10
CA TYR A 57 -37.74 27.08 9.43
C TYR A 57 -38.27 28.38 10.07
N ILE A 58 -37.60 28.91 11.09
CA ILE A 58 -38.04 30.14 11.78
C ILE A 58 -37.74 31.35 10.90
N TYR A 59 -38.78 32.04 10.40
CA TYR A 59 -38.61 33.18 9.49
C TYR A 59 -38.88 34.55 10.15
N ARG A 60 -39.50 34.58 11.34
CA ARG A 60 -39.71 35.82 12.11
C ARG A 60 -40.01 35.54 13.57
N LYS A 61 -39.73 36.53 14.43
CA LYS A 61 -40.21 36.61 15.82
C LYS A 61 -41.56 37.35 15.85
N ARG A 62 -42.52 36.88 16.65
CA ARG A 62 -43.80 37.56 16.90
C ARG A 62 -44.12 37.49 18.40
N GLY A 63 -44.02 38.62 19.09
CA GLY A 63 -44.17 38.69 20.55
C GLY A 63 -43.18 37.78 21.27
N LYS A 64 -43.68 36.91 22.16
CA LYS A 64 -42.88 35.91 22.90
C LYS A 64 -42.51 34.67 22.08
N GLY A 65 -43.06 34.50 20.87
CA GLY A 65 -42.93 33.29 20.06
C GLY A 65 -42.20 33.47 18.72
N TYR A 66 -41.99 32.36 18.02
CA TYR A 66 -41.39 32.30 16.69
C TYR A 66 -42.37 31.71 15.68
N LYS A 67 -42.43 32.29 14.48
CA LYS A 67 -43.24 31.74 13.38
C LYS A 67 -42.35 30.93 12.44
N LYS A 68 -42.86 29.78 12.02
CA LYS A 68 -42.15 28.80 11.17
C LYS A 68 -42.86 28.67 9.83
N ASN A 69 -42.11 28.56 8.75
CA ASN A 69 -42.68 28.29 7.43
C ASN A 69 -41.65 27.62 6.51
N LYS A 70 -42.00 26.45 5.96
CA LYS A 70 -41.16 25.71 5.01
C LYS A 70 -41.05 26.39 3.64
N SER A 71 -42.01 27.22 3.24
CA SER A 71 -41.95 27.92 1.95
C SER A 71 -41.04 29.16 1.95
N LYS A 72 -40.59 29.61 3.13
CA LYS A 72 -39.72 30.78 3.30
C LYS A 72 -38.23 30.43 3.29
N VAL A 73 -37.88 29.20 2.90
CA VAL A 73 -36.49 28.78 2.81
C VAL A 73 -35.74 29.48 1.67
N ILE A 74 -34.45 29.72 1.92
CA ILE A 74 -33.53 30.38 1.00
C ILE A 74 -32.87 29.36 0.07
N ASP A 75 -32.26 29.82 -1.02
CA ASP A 75 -31.43 28.97 -1.87
C ASP A 75 -29.99 28.87 -1.37
N SER A 76 -29.23 27.90 -1.91
CA SER A 76 -27.85 27.64 -1.52
C SER A 76 -26.93 28.84 -1.80
N TYR A 77 -27.20 29.61 -2.85
CA TYR A 77 -26.47 30.83 -3.16
C TYR A 77 -26.62 31.88 -2.06
N TYR A 78 -27.84 32.18 -1.66
CA TYR A 78 -28.12 33.14 -0.59
C TYR A 78 -27.63 32.65 0.77
N LEU A 79 -27.71 31.34 1.03
CA LEU A 79 -27.15 30.73 2.24
C LEU A 79 -25.63 30.94 2.32
N ILE A 80 -24.89 30.63 1.25
CA ILE A 80 -23.43 30.83 1.21
C ILE A 80 -23.09 32.30 1.43
N ASN A 81 -23.82 33.22 0.80
CA ASN A 81 -23.61 34.65 1.01
C ASN A 81 -23.82 35.06 2.48
N LEU A 82 -24.86 34.55 3.16
CA LEU A 82 -25.07 34.80 4.59
C LEU A 82 -23.94 34.23 5.47
N LEU A 83 -23.46 33.02 5.17
CA LEU A 83 -22.36 32.40 5.89
C LEU A 83 -21.07 33.20 5.73
N LEU A 84 -20.76 33.67 4.52
CA LEU A 84 -19.59 34.50 4.25
C LEU A 84 -19.68 35.88 4.93
N LYS A 85 -20.85 36.52 4.91
CA LYS A 85 -21.09 37.79 5.63
C LYS A 85 -20.89 37.67 7.13
N HIS A 86 -21.18 36.50 7.71
CA HIS A 86 -21.03 36.22 9.13
C HIS A 86 -19.94 35.19 9.43
N LYS A 87 -18.86 35.18 8.62
CA LYS A 87 -17.77 34.20 8.68
C LYS A 87 -17.30 33.93 10.10
N ASN A 88 -16.95 34.98 10.85
CA ASN A 88 -16.39 34.86 12.21
C ASN A 88 -17.36 34.30 13.26
N LYS A 89 -18.67 34.28 12.97
CA LYS A 89 -19.70 33.82 13.92
C LYS A 89 -20.27 32.45 13.56
N LEU A 90 -20.31 32.12 12.27
CA LEU A 90 -21.00 30.93 11.77
C LEU A 90 -20.06 29.88 11.18
N LEU A 91 -18.83 30.25 10.85
CA LEU A 91 -17.85 29.37 10.23
C LEU A 91 -16.64 29.24 11.14
N ASN A 92 -16.23 28.00 11.39
CA ASN A 92 -14.97 27.67 12.03
C ASN A 92 -13.97 27.25 10.95
N LYS A 93 -12.69 27.52 11.17
CA LYS A 93 -11.63 27.04 10.31
C LYS A 93 -11.56 25.52 10.44
N ILE A 94 -11.48 24.80 9.32
CA ILE A 94 -11.24 23.35 9.31
C ILE A 94 -9.77 23.13 9.63
N THR A 95 -9.49 22.24 10.57
CA THR A 95 -8.14 21.90 11.01
C THR A 95 -7.84 20.42 10.80
N VAL A 96 -6.57 20.02 10.98
CA VAL A 96 -6.18 18.60 10.98
C VAL A 96 -7.00 17.80 12.00
N SER A 97 -7.28 18.41 13.16
CA SER A 97 -8.09 17.81 14.22
C SER A 97 -9.54 17.50 13.82
N ASP A 98 -10.06 18.15 12.76
CA ASP A 98 -11.39 17.89 12.19
C ASP A 98 -11.41 16.76 11.15
N GLY A 99 -10.28 16.07 10.93
CA GLY A 99 -10.15 14.98 9.96
C GLY A 99 -9.73 15.42 8.55
N LEU A 100 -9.15 16.63 8.41
CA LEU A 100 -8.64 17.14 7.13
C LEU A 100 -7.57 16.22 6.51
N ASP A 101 -6.78 15.56 7.35
CA ASP A 101 -5.74 14.58 7.01
C ASP A 101 -6.26 13.39 6.19
N THR A 102 -7.53 13.01 6.39
CA THR A 102 -8.17 11.92 5.64
C THR A 102 -8.65 12.32 4.25
N THR A 103 -8.61 13.61 3.91
CA THR A 103 -9.15 14.15 2.67
C THR A 103 -8.06 14.45 1.63
N PHE A 104 -8.46 14.72 0.39
CA PHE A 104 -7.56 15.20 -0.66
C PHE A 104 -6.97 16.60 -0.39
N PHE A 105 -7.40 17.28 0.68
CA PHE A 105 -6.93 18.61 1.08
C PHE A 105 -6.00 18.58 2.31
N HIS A 106 -5.43 17.41 2.63
CA HIS A 106 -4.55 17.22 3.79
C HIS A 106 -3.30 18.11 3.78
N ASP A 107 -2.90 18.62 2.63
CA ASP A 107 -1.72 19.48 2.41
C ASP A 107 -2.00 20.98 2.65
N ARG A 108 -3.26 21.36 2.91
CA ARG A 108 -3.65 22.77 3.00
C ARG A 108 -3.54 23.38 4.38
N GLU A 109 -3.41 22.58 5.44
CA GLU A 109 -3.32 23.07 6.82
C GLU A 109 -2.59 22.06 7.70
N ASP A 110 -1.55 22.49 8.40
CA ASP A 110 -0.73 21.63 9.28
C ASP A 110 -1.03 21.84 10.78
N LYS A 111 -2.00 22.69 11.11
CA LYS A 111 -2.25 23.09 12.49
C LYS A 111 -3.12 22.05 13.21
N ILE A 112 -2.55 21.46 14.26
CA ILE A 112 -3.23 20.60 15.23
C ILE A 112 -3.66 21.48 16.41
N GLU A 113 -4.97 21.63 16.64
CA GLU A 113 -5.49 22.45 17.75
C GLU A 113 -5.60 21.66 19.06
N HIS A 114 -5.88 20.37 18.96
CA HIS A 114 -5.95 19.48 20.13
C HIS A 114 -5.66 18.02 19.74
N LEU A 115 -5.27 17.24 20.74
CA LEU A 115 -5.01 15.79 20.63
C LEU A 115 -6.22 14.92 21.01
N ASN A 116 -7.42 15.49 21.03
CA ASN A 116 -8.63 14.72 21.31
C ASN A 116 -8.96 13.85 20.09
N PHE A 117 -8.92 12.53 20.27
CA PHE A 117 -9.36 11.57 19.28
C PHE A 117 -10.84 11.26 19.53
N SER A 118 -11.67 11.26 18.48
CA SER A 118 -13.02 10.69 18.61
C SER A 118 -12.95 9.17 18.50
N ASP A 119 -13.81 8.46 19.23
CA ASP A 119 -13.91 6.98 19.14
C ASP A 119 -14.21 6.49 17.71
N LYS A 120 -14.70 7.37 16.83
CA LYS A 120 -14.94 7.07 15.41
C LYS A 120 -13.68 7.14 14.54
N GLN A 121 -12.67 7.89 14.96
CA GLN A 121 -11.37 8.02 14.28
C GLN A 121 -10.40 6.90 14.70
N CYS A 122 -10.61 6.28 15.86
CA CYS A 122 -9.82 5.15 16.31
C CYS A 122 -10.53 3.81 15.98
N GLN A 123 -10.33 3.30 14.77
CA GLN A 123 -10.69 1.90 14.48
C GLN A 123 -9.67 0.96 15.12
N LYS A 124 -10.14 0.08 15.99
CA LYS A 124 -9.34 -1.04 16.49
C LYS A 124 -9.01 -1.96 15.30
N VAL A 125 -7.74 -1.97 14.88
CA VAL A 125 -7.26 -2.92 13.86
C VAL A 125 -7.36 -4.31 14.46
N VAL A 126 -8.35 -5.09 14.00
CA VAL A 126 -8.44 -6.52 14.33
C VAL A 126 -7.43 -7.23 13.46
N PHE A 127 -6.28 -7.58 14.04
CA PHE A 127 -5.25 -8.34 13.35
C PHE A 127 -5.70 -9.81 13.28
N GLU A 128 -6.28 -10.21 12.16
CA GLU A 128 -6.47 -11.62 11.86
C GLU A 128 -5.10 -12.24 11.60
N LYS A 129 -4.62 -13.07 12.54
CA LYS A 129 -3.37 -13.80 12.39
C LYS A 129 -3.52 -14.78 11.24
N LYS A 130 -3.10 -14.41 10.03
CA LYS A 130 -2.99 -15.34 8.91
C LYS A 130 -2.04 -16.45 9.31
N GLU A 131 -2.54 -17.69 9.36
CA GLU A 131 -1.68 -18.84 9.53
C GLU A 131 -0.77 -18.96 8.32
N MET A 132 0.51 -18.65 8.52
CA MET A 132 1.52 -18.86 7.50
C MET A 132 1.88 -20.34 7.47
N LYS A 133 1.71 -20.98 6.31
CA LYS A 133 2.23 -22.33 6.06
C LYS A 133 3.73 -22.35 6.36
N LYS A 134 4.14 -23.10 7.38
CA LYS A 134 5.56 -23.35 7.65
C LYS A 134 6.08 -24.30 6.58
N LEU A 135 7.05 -23.83 5.83
CA LEU A 135 7.74 -24.62 4.81
C LEU A 135 9.07 -25.13 5.39
N PRO A 136 9.47 -26.37 5.08
CA PRO A 136 10.77 -26.91 5.48
C PRO A 136 11.91 -26.03 4.99
N LYS A 137 12.91 -25.82 5.84
CA LYS A 137 14.10 -25.03 5.52
C LYS A 137 15.28 -25.93 5.22
N ILE A 138 16.04 -25.56 4.20
CA ILE A 138 17.26 -26.23 3.77
C ILE A 138 18.32 -25.15 3.57
N TRP A 139 19.40 -25.24 4.33
CA TRP A 139 20.59 -24.41 4.15
C TRP A 139 21.57 -25.16 3.27
N PHE A 140 22.20 -24.48 2.33
CA PHE A 140 23.12 -25.11 1.39
C PHE A 140 24.28 -24.19 1.02
N ASP A 141 25.38 -24.81 0.61
CA ASP A 141 26.58 -24.14 0.09
C ASP A 141 27.24 -24.99 -0.99
N PHE A 142 27.82 -24.33 -2.00
CA PHE A 142 28.53 -24.98 -3.09
C PHE A 142 30.04 -24.78 -2.97
N GLU A 143 30.76 -25.88 -3.13
CA GLU A 143 32.19 -25.85 -3.34
C GLU A 143 32.52 -25.84 -4.83
N THR A 144 33.39 -24.91 -5.22
CA THR A 144 33.65 -24.60 -6.63
C THR A 144 35.12 -24.53 -6.96
N THR A 145 35.49 -24.93 -8.18
CA THR A 145 36.85 -24.71 -8.69
C THR A 145 37.11 -23.23 -8.96
N THR A 146 38.35 -22.79 -8.75
CA THR A 146 38.79 -21.40 -8.95
C THR A 146 39.82 -21.26 -10.07
N ASN A 147 40.26 -22.38 -10.66
CA ASN A 147 41.40 -22.43 -11.58
C ASN A 147 41.05 -22.08 -13.05
N GLY A 148 39.91 -21.44 -13.31
CA GLY A 148 39.47 -21.09 -14.67
C GLY A 148 38.62 -19.83 -14.72
N GLU A 149 38.30 -19.37 -15.94
CA GLU A 149 37.46 -18.18 -16.16
C GLU A 149 36.01 -18.35 -15.65
N LYS A 150 35.56 -19.60 -15.52
CA LYS A 150 34.26 -19.99 -14.98
C LYS A 150 34.46 -20.87 -13.77
N HIS A 151 33.77 -20.53 -12.68
CA HIS A 151 33.73 -21.37 -11.49
C HIS A 151 32.81 -22.56 -11.74
N GLU A 152 33.30 -23.77 -11.48
CA GLU A 152 32.51 -25.00 -11.64
C GLU A 152 32.24 -25.64 -10.29
N GLN A 153 30.97 -25.93 -10.02
CA GLN A 153 30.55 -26.69 -8.85
C GLN A 153 31.04 -28.15 -8.90
N TYR A 154 31.77 -28.57 -7.86
CA TYR A 154 32.20 -29.96 -7.70
C TYR A 154 31.54 -30.67 -6.52
N LEU A 155 31.03 -29.91 -5.54
CA LEU A 155 30.30 -30.42 -4.37
C LEU A 155 29.23 -29.41 -3.95
N VAL A 156 28.12 -29.94 -3.45
CA VAL A 156 27.13 -29.17 -2.69
C VAL A 156 26.84 -29.89 -1.40
N CYS A 157 26.79 -29.13 -0.31
CA CYS A 157 26.41 -29.59 1.01
C CYS A 157 25.12 -28.90 1.42
N TRP A 158 24.25 -29.61 2.14
CA TRP A 158 23.06 -29.02 2.70
C TRP A 158 22.68 -29.63 4.05
N VAL A 159 22.01 -28.83 4.87
CA VAL A 159 21.43 -29.26 6.14
C VAL A 159 19.97 -28.83 6.18
N ASN A 160 19.09 -29.70 6.68
CA ASN A 160 17.69 -29.36 6.88
C ASN A 160 17.42 -28.90 8.32
N GLU A 161 16.19 -28.46 8.59
CA GLU A 161 15.76 -28.02 9.92
C GLU A 161 15.81 -29.08 11.03
N HIS A 162 16.00 -30.34 10.66
CA HIS A 162 16.20 -31.47 11.58
C HIS A 162 17.67 -31.88 11.71
N SER A 163 18.60 -31.00 11.31
CA SER A 163 20.05 -31.26 11.34
C SER A 163 20.49 -32.47 10.52
N LYS A 164 19.66 -32.94 9.57
CA LYS A 164 20.05 -33.98 8.63
C LYS A 164 20.92 -33.35 7.56
N ILE A 165 22.14 -33.84 7.46
CA ILE A 165 23.14 -33.41 6.49
C ILE A 165 23.00 -34.27 5.23
N GLY A 166 23.11 -33.61 4.08
CA GLY A 166 23.24 -34.24 2.78
C GLY A 166 24.36 -33.59 1.97
N SER A 167 24.89 -34.33 1.02
CA SER A 167 25.89 -33.83 0.10
C SER A 167 25.76 -34.53 -1.26
N ALA A 168 26.20 -33.84 -2.31
CA ALA A 168 26.28 -34.41 -3.64
C ALA A 168 27.53 -33.91 -4.34
N MET A 169 28.35 -34.84 -4.79
CA MET A 169 29.54 -34.55 -5.59
C MET A 169 29.21 -34.61 -7.08
N GLN A 170 30.07 -34.01 -7.89
CA GLN A 170 30.03 -34.17 -9.34
C GLN A 170 30.16 -35.65 -9.72
N GLY A 171 29.37 -36.10 -10.69
CA GLY A 171 29.42 -37.45 -11.24
C GLY A 171 28.06 -37.91 -11.76
N GLY A 172 27.99 -38.64 -12.86
CA GLY A 172 26.72 -39.02 -13.48
C GLY A 172 26.94 -39.57 -14.87
N THR A 173 25.86 -39.84 -15.58
CA THR A 173 25.91 -40.42 -16.93
C THR A 173 25.84 -39.37 -18.03
N SER A 174 25.41 -38.14 -17.71
CA SER A 174 25.34 -37.02 -18.64
C SER A 174 25.87 -35.74 -18.01
N GLU A 175 26.24 -34.77 -18.84
CA GLU A 175 26.67 -33.44 -18.37
C GLU A 175 25.60 -32.77 -17.51
N TYR A 176 24.31 -32.97 -17.84
CA TYR A 176 23.19 -32.38 -17.11
C TYR A 176 23.00 -32.98 -15.72
N ASN A 177 22.97 -34.31 -15.62
CA ASN A 177 22.67 -35.01 -14.36
C ASN A 177 23.92 -35.21 -13.47
N SER A 178 25.10 -34.95 -14.01
CA SER A 178 26.36 -35.08 -13.28
C SER A 178 26.66 -33.91 -12.35
N LYS A 179 25.96 -32.78 -12.48
CA LYS A 179 26.22 -31.59 -11.67
C LYS A 179 25.65 -31.73 -10.25
N PRO A 180 26.37 -31.28 -9.20
CA PRO A 180 25.88 -31.26 -7.82
C PRO A 180 24.50 -30.61 -7.66
N ALA A 181 24.26 -29.48 -8.32
CA ALA A 181 23.00 -28.73 -8.29
C ALA A 181 21.79 -29.59 -8.70
N TYR A 182 21.91 -30.36 -9.77
CA TYR A 182 20.84 -31.25 -10.22
C TYR A 182 20.49 -32.27 -9.14
N LYS A 183 21.51 -32.98 -8.62
CA LYS A 183 21.33 -34.00 -7.58
C LYS A 183 20.74 -33.42 -6.29
N PHE A 184 21.20 -32.23 -5.90
CA PHE A 184 20.64 -31.51 -4.76
C PHE A 184 19.16 -31.21 -4.96
N LEU A 185 18.76 -30.66 -6.10
CA LEU A 185 17.34 -30.39 -6.39
C LEU A 185 16.51 -31.68 -6.39
N GLN A 186 17.01 -32.77 -6.98
CA GLN A 186 16.36 -34.09 -6.96
C GLN A 186 16.28 -34.73 -5.55
N SER A 187 16.97 -34.17 -4.54
CA SER A 187 16.84 -34.62 -3.15
C SER A 187 15.65 -33.98 -2.42
N ILE A 188 15.06 -32.92 -2.97
CA ILE A 188 14.00 -32.12 -2.36
C ILE A 188 12.64 -32.66 -2.78
N SER A 189 11.89 -33.28 -1.86
CA SER A 189 10.63 -33.97 -2.19
C SER A 189 9.36 -33.09 -2.21
N GLY A 190 9.46 -31.84 -1.73
CA GLY A 190 8.33 -30.93 -1.59
C GLY A 190 8.70 -29.46 -1.50
N GLU A 191 7.67 -28.61 -1.44
CA GLU A 191 7.82 -27.15 -1.38
C GLU A 191 8.65 -26.75 -0.16
N SER A 192 9.77 -26.06 -0.38
CA SER A 192 10.79 -25.79 0.63
C SER A 192 11.40 -24.39 0.50
N VAL A 193 12.01 -23.90 1.57
CA VAL A 193 12.80 -22.66 1.60
C VAL A 193 14.28 -23.02 1.55
N LEU A 194 14.95 -22.64 0.47
CA LEU A 194 16.38 -22.80 0.26
C LEU A 194 17.11 -21.52 0.68
N ILE A 195 18.10 -21.68 1.55
CA ILE A 195 18.85 -20.58 2.16
C ILE A 195 20.33 -20.76 1.86
N ALA A 196 20.93 -19.76 1.24
CA ALA A 196 22.38 -19.67 1.03
C ALA A 196 22.93 -18.40 1.68
N HIS A 197 24.24 -18.33 1.88
CA HIS A 197 24.92 -17.17 2.45
C HIS A 197 25.69 -16.44 1.35
N ASN A 198 25.06 -15.41 0.76
CA ASN A 198 25.38 -14.84 -0.56
C ASN A 198 24.71 -15.59 -1.73
N LEU A 199 23.38 -15.76 -1.63
CA LEU A 199 22.54 -16.50 -2.58
C LEU A 199 22.82 -16.21 -4.06
N GLY A 200 23.16 -14.97 -4.42
CA GLY A 200 23.41 -14.59 -5.81
C GLY A 200 24.56 -15.37 -6.47
N TYR A 201 25.50 -15.90 -5.70
CA TYR A 201 26.56 -16.76 -6.20
C TYR A 201 26.03 -18.17 -6.50
N ASP A 202 25.50 -18.84 -5.48
CA ASP A 202 25.03 -20.23 -5.56
C ASP A 202 23.83 -20.41 -6.50
N PHE A 203 22.95 -19.41 -6.57
CA PHE A 203 21.76 -19.43 -7.41
C PHE A 203 22.13 -19.63 -8.89
N ARG A 204 23.31 -19.20 -9.33
CA ARG A 204 23.79 -19.39 -10.72
C ARG A 204 23.92 -20.86 -11.08
N PHE A 205 24.27 -21.71 -10.12
CA PHE A 205 24.40 -23.16 -10.33
C PHE A 205 23.03 -23.84 -10.39
N LEU A 206 22.04 -23.29 -9.70
CA LEU A 206 20.65 -23.79 -9.71
C LEU A 206 19.88 -23.32 -10.96
N TYR A 207 20.18 -22.12 -11.45
CA TYR A 207 19.45 -21.45 -12.54
C TYR A 207 19.11 -22.35 -13.75
N PRO A 208 20.02 -23.21 -14.28
CA PRO A 208 19.72 -24.06 -15.44
C PRO A 208 18.61 -25.10 -15.21
N TYR A 209 18.27 -25.38 -13.96
CA TYR A 209 17.30 -26.40 -13.55
C TYR A 209 15.95 -25.80 -13.13
N LEU A 210 15.83 -24.47 -13.15
CA LEU A 210 14.68 -23.73 -12.65
C LEU A 210 13.86 -23.11 -13.77
N TYR A 211 12.56 -22.99 -13.55
CA TYR A 211 11.64 -22.28 -14.43
C TYR A 211 10.62 -21.47 -13.62
N ASN A 212 9.85 -20.59 -14.25
CA ASN A 212 8.91 -19.68 -13.58
C ASN A 212 9.57 -18.90 -12.43
N ILE A 213 10.74 -18.32 -12.71
CA ILE A 213 11.59 -17.63 -11.74
C ILE A 213 11.03 -16.24 -11.47
N GLN A 214 10.85 -15.89 -10.19
CA GLN A 214 10.47 -14.56 -9.71
C GLN A 214 11.44 -14.15 -8.60
N LEU A 215 12.30 -13.16 -8.87
CA LEU A 215 13.33 -12.70 -7.93
C LEU A 215 13.01 -11.30 -7.41
N ILE A 216 13.34 -11.07 -6.14
CA ILE A 216 13.36 -9.76 -5.50
C ILE A 216 14.82 -9.40 -5.28
N ASN A 217 15.26 -8.35 -5.96
CA ASN A 217 16.64 -7.89 -5.95
C ASN A 217 16.78 -6.56 -5.21
N LYS A 218 17.95 -6.31 -4.61
CA LYS A 218 18.39 -4.98 -4.16
C LYS A 218 19.73 -4.68 -4.80
N GLY A 219 19.69 -3.84 -5.83
CA GLY A 219 20.81 -3.69 -6.75
C GLY A 219 21.13 -5.02 -7.43
N ASN A 220 22.41 -5.41 -7.43
CA ASN A 220 22.88 -6.65 -8.07
C ASN A 220 22.74 -7.90 -7.19
N LYS A 221 22.15 -7.78 -5.99
CA LYS A 221 22.02 -8.89 -5.03
C LYS A 221 20.59 -9.41 -5.00
N ILE A 222 20.45 -10.73 -5.00
CA ILE A 222 19.17 -11.42 -4.80
C ILE A 222 18.87 -11.47 -3.30
N ILE A 223 17.75 -10.88 -2.86
CA ILE A 223 17.32 -10.97 -1.44
C ILE A 223 16.51 -12.25 -1.23
N MET A 224 15.54 -12.48 -2.10
CA MET A 224 14.67 -13.62 -2.04
C MET A 224 14.05 -13.87 -3.42
N GLY A 225 13.43 -15.03 -3.59
CA GLY A 225 12.68 -15.31 -4.82
C GLY A 225 11.91 -16.60 -4.74
N THR A 226 11.22 -16.92 -5.82
CA THR A 226 10.59 -18.22 -6.01
C THR A 226 10.91 -18.75 -7.39
N ALA A 227 10.98 -20.06 -7.52
CA ALA A 227 11.06 -20.73 -8.81
C ALA A 227 10.41 -22.10 -8.70
N HIS A 228 10.19 -22.74 -9.85
CA HIS A 228 9.79 -24.14 -9.93
C HIS A 228 10.95 -24.97 -10.49
N PHE A 229 11.04 -26.22 -10.07
CA PHE A 229 11.88 -27.23 -10.72
C PHE A 229 11.05 -28.50 -10.96
N TYR A 230 11.47 -29.29 -11.95
CA TYR A 230 10.83 -30.57 -12.23
C TYR A 230 11.62 -31.69 -11.55
N HIS A 231 10.94 -32.44 -10.69
CA HIS A 231 11.52 -33.57 -9.99
C HIS A 231 11.26 -34.85 -10.79
N ASP A 232 12.31 -35.47 -11.31
CA ASP A 232 12.22 -36.59 -12.26
C ASP A 232 11.69 -37.86 -11.58
N ALA A 233 12.21 -38.19 -10.40
CA ALA A 233 11.77 -39.36 -9.64
C ALA A 233 10.30 -39.25 -9.19
N LEU A 234 9.86 -38.04 -8.82
CA LEU A 234 8.48 -37.79 -8.38
C LEU A 234 7.53 -37.41 -9.52
N LYS A 235 8.05 -37.22 -10.74
CA LYS A 235 7.30 -36.76 -11.93
C LYS A 235 6.40 -35.56 -11.67
N LYS A 236 6.89 -34.57 -10.91
CA LYS A 236 6.11 -33.39 -10.53
C LYS A 236 6.94 -32.13 -10.45
N SER A 237 6.27 -31.00 -10.64
CA SER A 237 6.83 -29.68 -10.35
C SER A 237 6.84 -29.41 -8.83
N ILE A 238 7.94 -28.86 -8.34
CA ILE A 238 8.06 -28.41 -6.95
C ILE A 238 8.40 -26.91 -6.95
N LYS A 239 7.65 -26.15 -6.16
CA LYS A 239 7.92 -24.74 -5.90
C LYS A 239 9.00 -24.60 -4.83
N LEU A 240 10.01 -23.79 -5.12
CA LEU A 240 11.09 -23.46 -4.20
C LEU A 240 11.06 -21.98 -3.87
N HIS A 241 11.37 -21.66 -2.63
CA HIS A 241 11.52 -20.30 -2.15
C HIS A 241 12.99 -20.08 -1.80
N PHE A 242 13.61 -19.03 -2.30
CA PHE A 242 15.01 -18.72 -2.07
C PHE A 242 15.13 -17.54 -1.11
N LYS A 243 16.10 -17.59 -0.19
CA LYS A 243 16.43 -16.48 0.70
C LYS A 243 17.94 -16.35 0.89
N ASP A 244 18.41 -15.12 0.87
CA ASP A 244 19.81 -14.81 1.17
C ASP A 244 19.98 -14.50 2.67
N SER A 245 20.74 -15.35 3.35
CA SER A 245 21.05 -15.14 4.77
C SER A 245 22.02 -13.99 5.01
N LEU A 246 22.78 -13.54 4.00
CA LEU A 246 23.70 -12.40 4.13
C LEU A 246 22.95 -11.09 4.42
N PHE A 247 21.69 -10.97 4.00
CA PHE A 247 20.85 -9.81 4.35
C PHE A 247 20.27 -9.89 5.76
N LEU A 248 20.27 -11.08 6.37
CA LEU A 248 19.84 -11.28 7.76
C LEU A 248 21.02 -11.11 8.72
N ILE A 249 22.18 -11.64 8.35
CA ILE A 249 23.40 -11.61 9.13
C ILE A 249 24.49 -11.04 8.21
N PRO A 250 24.69 -9.70 8.20
CA PRO A 250 25.55 -9.01 7.24
C PRO A 250 27.03 -9.08 7.61
N MET A 251 27.54 -10.29 7.82
CA MET A 251 28.96 -10.59 8.06
C MET A 251 29.33 -11.89 7.36
N ALA A 252 30.61 -12.10 7.07
CA ALA A 252 31.08 -13.37 6.50
C ALA A 252 30.94 -14.52 7.51
N LEU A 253 30.79 -15.76 7.02
CA LEU A 253 30.67 -16.97 7.85
C LEU A 253 31.79 -17.11 8.90
N LYS A 254 33.03 -16.73 8.56
CA LYS A 254 34.16 -16.73 9.52
C LYS A 254 33.92 -15.87 10.77
N GLY A 255 33.04 -14.88 10.67
CA GLY A 255 32.66 -14.00 11.77
C GLY A 255 31.52 -14.54 12.63
N PHE A 256 30.85 -15.62 12.23
CA PHE A 256 29.70 -16.16 12.96
C PHE A 256 30.12 -16.71 14.33
N ALA A 257 31.15 -17.56 14.35
CA ALA A 257 31.65 -18.16 15.58
C ALA A 257 31.98 -17.12 16.67
N PRO A 258 32.79 -16.07 16.41
CA PRO A 258 33.04 -15.04 17.41
C PRO A 258 31.80 -14.16 17.71
N ALA A 259 30.96 -13.85 16.72
CA ALA A 259 29.79 -13.00 16.93
C ALA A 259 28.70 -13.65 17.78
N PHE A 260 28.56 -14.98 17.69
CA PHE A 260 27.53 -15.76 18.38
C PHE A 260 28.08 -16.63 19.52
N GLY A 261 29.38 -16.57 19.80
CA GLY A 261 30.02 -17.38 20.85
C GLY A 261 29.96 -18.89 20.57
N LEU A 262 30.06 -19.29 19.30
CA LEU A 262 29.99 -20.70 18.90
C LEU A 262 31.37 -21.35 18.97
N GLY A 263 31.45 -22.56 19.54
CA GLY A 263 32.69 -23.36 19.62
C GLY A 263 33.05 -24.08 18.31
N GLN A 264 32.84 -23.46 17.15
CA GLN A 264 33.11 -24.04 15.83
C GLN A 264 33.99 -23.12 14.99
N SER A 265 34.91 -23.70 14.21
CA SER A 265 35.75 -22.98 13.25
C SER A 265 35.09 -22.96 11.86
N LYS A 266 35.47 -21.98 11.02
CA LYS A 266 34.91 -21.77 9.67
C LYS A 266 34.97 -23.02 8.77
N GLU A 267 35.97 -23.88 8.95
CA GLU A 267 36.13 -25.09 8.11
C GLU A 267 35.15 -26.22 8.45
N VAL A 268 34.37 -26.06 9.53
CA VAL A 268 33.40 -27.05 10.03
C VAL A 268 31.95 -26.53 9.91
N MET A 269 31.77 -25.27 9.46
CA MET A 269 30.48 -24.57 9.35
C MET A 269 30.07 -24.44 7.89
#